data_AF-A0A1K1QZB0-F1
#
_entry.id   AF-A0A1K1QZB0-F1
#
_cell.length_a   1.000
_cell.length_b   1.000
_cell.length_c   1.000
_cell.angle_alpha   90.00
_cell.angle_beta   90.00
_cell.angle_gamma   90.00
#
_symmetry.space_group_name_H-M   'P 1'
#
loop_
_entity.id
_entity.type
_entity.pdbx_description
1 polymer ?
#
loop_
_entity_poly.entity_id
_entity_poly.type
_entity_poly.pdbx_seq_one_letter_code
_entity_poly.pdbx_strand_id
1 'polypeptide(L)'
;MSGPPGPLRPEQQQELVAQLGHALAAQVPPGWRRLRAEYRAAGRHVEADLLVTGPDGVPRPAQPHPEAVRLLGVLRSGMYQPGVGTWLAAILVFAPGQPPDVEFVRPDLEPPFRRQPPPLGFQDELRFFPRADQHIPAWLRERAGLTPPVPDGEIRTPRIYDGLDAAGKPLVRRPALVPAEAERVLAYLDAAPVILASRSNGPDAFAPDRTDAVPMNFRTDGAWAWPGAVAYYLREHGVPPDPDLVAHIRARRFTAPAEVPEPAKDLALAAITGEQP
;
A
#
# COMPACT_ATOMS: atom_id res chain seq x y z
N MET A 1 28.07 7.55 -27.69
CA MET A 1 27.58 7.03 -26.39
C MET A 1 26.24 7.69 -26.15
N SER A 2 25.14 7.00 -26.46
CA SER A 2 23.78 7.53 -26.33
C SER A 2 23.38 7.50 -24.87
N GLY A 3 22.94 8.63 -24.32
CA GLY A 3 22.38 8.70 -22.98
C GLY A 3 21.18 7.74 -22.82
N PRO A 4 20.71 7.51 -21.58
CA PRO A 4 19.53 6.69 -21.35
C PRO A 4 18.37 7.24 -22.21
N PRO A 5 17.61 6.38 -22.91
CA PRO A 5 16.55 6.85 -23.78
C PRO A 5 15.57 7.69 -22.95
N GLY A 6 15.43 8.96 -23.32
CA GLY A 6 14.40 9.83 -22.77
C GLY A 6 12.99 9.30 -23.08
N PRO A 7 11.94 9.96 -22.56
CA PRO A 7 10.56 9.57 -22.82
C PRO A 7 10.29 9.45 -24.34
N LEU A 8 9.45 8.50 -24.72
CA LEU A 8 9.07 8.26 -26.11
C LEU A 8 8.56 9.57 -26.74
N ARG A 9 9.05 9.86 -27.95
CA ARG A 9 8.48 10.93 -28.77
C ARG A 9 7.07 10.54 -29.22
N PRO A 10 6.17 11.52 -29.49
CA PRO A 10 4.81 11.24 -29.94
C PRO A 10 4.74 10.30 -31.15
N GLU A 11 5.65 10.44 -32.11
CA GLU A 11 5.73 9.57 -33.30
C GLU A 11 6.05 8.10 -32.93
N GLN A 12 6.98 7.88 -32.00
CA GLN A 12 7.35 6.53 -31.55
C GLN A 12 6.22 5.88 -30.75
N GLN A 13 5.50 6.69 -29.97
CA GLN A 13 4.29 6.25 -29.28
C GLN A 13 3.20 5.83 -30.29
N GLN A 14 2.95 6.64 -31.34
CA GLN A 14 2.00 6.30 -32.39
C GLN A 14 2.39 5.03 -33.14
N GLU A 15 3.67 4.87 -33.45
CA GLU A 15 4.19 3.66 -34.10
C GLU A 15 3.99 2.41 -33.24
N LEU A 16 4.29 2.46 -31.94
CA LEU A 16 4.04 1.36 -31.01
C LEU A 16 2.55 0.99 -30.92
N VAL A 17 1.67 2.00 -30.88
CA VAL A 17 0.21 1.77 -30.86
C VAL A 17 -0.27 1.13 -32.16
N ALA A 18 0.27 1.54 -33.31
CA ALA A 18 -0.05 0.92 -34.60
C ALA A 18 0.43 -0.54 -34.67
N GLN A 19 1.66 -0.83 -34.22
CA GLN A 19 2.19 -2.20 -34.14
C GLN A 19 1.34 -3.08 -33.22
N LEU A 20 0.87 -2.53 -32.09
CA LEU A 20 -0.02 -3.22 -31.17
C LEU A 20 -1.36 -3.57 -31.83
N GLY A 21 -1.98 -2.61 -32.53
CA GLY A 21 -3.21 -2.83 -33.28
C GLY A 21 -3.06 -3.94 -34.32
N HIS A 22 -1.93 -3.96 -35.04
CA HIS A 22 -1.62 -5.00 -36.01
C HIS A 22 -1.46 -6.38 -35.34
N ALA A 23 -0.70 -6.46 -34.24
CA ALA A 23 -0.50 -7.70 -33.49
C ALA A 23 -1.81 -8.27 -32.93
N LEU A 24 -2.72 -7.41 -32.44
CA LEU A 24 -4.04 -7.85 -31.98
C LEU A 24 -4.95 -8.28 -33.13
N ALA A 25 -4.93 -7.58 -34.27
CA ALA A 25 -5.77 -7.91 -35.42
C ALA A 25 -5.35 -9.23 -36.10
N ALA A 26 -4.06 -9.56 -36.09
CA ALA A 26 -3.51 -10.75 -36.75
C ALA A 26 -4.07 -12.08 -36.22
N GLN A 27 -4.52 -12.12 -34.95
CA GLN A 27 -5.12 -13.31 -34.33
C GLN A 27 -6.64 -13.38 -34.45
N VAL A 28 -7.29 -12.36 -35.01
CA VAL A 28 -8.75 -12.26 -35.07
C VAL A 28 -9.24 -12.59 -36.49
N PRO A 29 -10.32 -13.39 -36.63
CA PRO A 29 -10.90 -13.66 -37.94
C PRO A 29 -11.28 -12.39 -38.72
N PRO A 30 -11.23 -12.41 -40.06
CA PRO A 30 -11.70 -11.30 -40.88
C PRO A 30 -13.14 -10.88 -40.54
N GLY A 31 -13.45 -9.60 -40.70
CA GLY A 31 -14.78 -9.04 -40.43
C GLY A 31 -15.01 -8.55 -38.99
N TRP A 32 -13.97 -8.52 -38.15
CA TRP A 32 -14.05 -7.83 -36.86
C TRP A 32 -14.32 -6.32 -37.06
N ARG A 33 -15.08 -5.73 -36.13
CA ARG A 33 -15.46 -4.32 -36.15
C ARG A 33 -14.76 -3.49 -35.08
N ARG A 34 -14.45 -4.09 -33.94
CA ARG A 34 -13.79 -3.42 -32.82
C ARG A 34 -12.93 -4.38 -32.00
N LEU A 35 -11.74 -3.93 -31.64
CA LEU A 35 -10.90 -4.57 -30.63
C LEU A 35 -10.77 -3.60 -29.46
N ARG A 36 -11.02 -4.05 -28.24
CA ARG A 36 -10.79 -3.28 -27.01
C ARG A 36 -9.78 -4.03 -26.15
N ALA A 37 -8.58 -3.48 -26.04
CA ALA A 37 -7.53 -3.99 -25.19
C ALA A 37 -7.49 -3.19 -23.88
N GLU A 38 -7.46 -3.89 -22.75
CA GLU A 38 -7.33 -3.28 -21.43
C GLU A 38 -6.08 -3.82 -20.76
N TYR A 39 -5.20 -2.92 -20.32
CA TYR A 39 -3.96 -3.27 -19.66
C TYR A 39 -3.93 -2.66 -18.27
N ARG A 40 -3.50 -3.44 -17.28
CA ARG A 40 -3.23 -3.01 -15.90
C ARG A 40 -1.89 -3.58 -15.47
N ALA A 41 -1.04 -2.77 -14.85
CA ALA A 41 0.22 -3.24 -14.30
C ALA A 41 0.66 -2.46 -13.06
N ALA A 42 1.28 -3.17 -12.12
CA ALA A 42 2.01 -2.60 -10.98
C ALA A 42 3.25 -3.46 -10.73
N GLY A 43 4.44 -2.87 -10.86
CA GLY A 43 5.71 -3.57 -10.74
C GLY A 43 5.80 -4.71 -11.76
N ARG A 44 5.90 -5.94 -11.25
CA ARG A 44 5.95 -7.17 -12.07
C ARG A 44 4.57 -7.80 -12.33
N HIS A 45 3.51 -7.33 -11.67
CA HIS A 45 2.16 -7.83 -11.89
C HIS A 45 1.57 -7.17 -13.14
N VAL A 46 1.14 -7.98 -14.10
CA VAL A 46 0.58 -7.52 -15.38
C VAL A 46 -0.69 -8.29 -15.69
N GLU A 47 -1.75 -7.57 -16.05
CA GLU A 47 -3.01 -8.11 -16.56
C GLU A 47 -3.37 -7.43 -17.88
N ALA A 48 -3.65 -8.22 -18.90
CA ALA A 48 -4.10 -7.75 -20.20
C ALA A 48 -5.35 -8.54 -20.62
N ASP A 49 -6.38 -7.83 -21.08
CA ASP A 49 -7.58 -8.42 -21.65
C ASP A 49 -7.83 -7.89 -23.04
N LEU A 50 -8.51 -8.69 -23.85
CA LEU A 50 -8.98 -8.31 -25.17
C LEU A 50 -10.46 -8.65 -25.32
N LEU A 51 -11.27 -7.68 -25.72
CA LEU A 51 -12.62 -7.90 -26.23
C LEU A 51 -12.64 -7.72 -27.74
N VAL A 52 -13.19 -8.71 -28.44
CA VAL A 52 -13.37 -8.70 -29.89
C VAL A 52 -14.85 -8.56 -30.20
N THR A 53 -15.19 -7.55 -31.01
CA THR A 53 -16.55 -7.35 -31.51
C THR A 53 -16.59 -7.69 -32.99
N GLY A 54 -17.36 -8.71 -33.35
CA GLY A 54 -17.54 -9.16 -34.73
C GLY A 54 -18.65 -8.42 -35.49
N PRO A 55 -19.10 -8.96 -36.63
CA PRO A 55 -20.21 -8.40 -37.42
C PRO A 55 -21.55 -8.35 -36.67
N ASP A 56 -21.75 -9.28 -35.73
CA ASP A 56 -22.96 -9.38 -34.90
C ASP A 56 -23.04 -8.30 -33.81
N GLY A 57 -21.97 -7.51 -33.62
CA GLY A 57 -21.91 -6.44 -32.64
C GLY A 57 -21.75 -6.91 -31.18
N VAL A 58 -21.60 -8.22 -30.93
CA VAL A 58 -21.49 -8.76 -29.58
C VAL A 58 -20.00 -8.87 -29.17
N PRO A 59 -19.55 -8.16 -28.11
CA PRO A 59 -18.18 -8.28 -27.62
C PRO A 59 -17.94 -9.63 -26.96
N ARG A 60 -16.83 -10.29 -27.30
CA ARG A 60 -16.41 -11.57 -26.70
C ARG A 60 -14.97 -11.49 -26.21
N PRO A 61 -14.65 -12.07 -25.04
CA PRO A 61 -13.28 -12.13 -24.56
C PRO A 61 -12.43 -13.02 -25.46
N ALA A 62 -11.20 -12.58 -25.71
CA ALA A 62 -10.15 -13.34 -26.35
C ALA A 62 -8.86 -13.16 -25.56
N GLN A 63 -7.92 -14.10 -25.70
CA GLN A 63 -6.58 -13.94 -25.13
C GLN A 63 -5.79 -12.95 -25.99
N PRO A 64 -5.19 -11.89 -25.42
CA PRO A 64 -4.35 -10.99 -26.19
C PRO A 64 -3.05 -11.66 -26.63
N HIS A 65 -2.58 -11.34 -27.84
CA HIS A 65 -1.33 -11.88 -28.36
C HIS A 65 -0.14 -11.51 -27.43
N PRO A 66 0.79 -12.44 -27.12
CA PRO A 66 1.94 -12.13 -26.25
C PRO A 66 2.77 -10.92 -26.72
N GLU A 67 2.91 -10.76 -28.03
CA GLU A 67 3.58 -9.60 -28.62
C GLU A 67 2.86 -8.28 -28.32
N ALA A 68 1.53 -8.26 -28.34
CA ALA A 68 0.76 -7.07 -27.98
C ALA A 68 0.96 -6.70 -26.50
N VAL A 69 1.01 -7.71 -25.61
CA VAL A 69 1.30 -7.51 -24.18
C VAL A 69 2.72 -6.98 -23.97
N ARG A 70 3.70 -7.49 -24.73
CA ARG A 70 5.09 -7.00 -24.72
C ARG A 70 5.16 -5.54 -25.18
N LEU A 71 4.49 -5.19 -26.28
CA LEU A 71 4.43 -3.82 -26.81
C LEU A 71 3.76 -2.85 -25.83
N LEU A 72 2.71 -3.26 -25.10
CA LEU A 72 2.13 -2.47 -24.01
C LEU A 72 3.14 -2.18 -22.90
N GLY A 73 3.95 -3.18 -22.53
CA GLY A 73 5.04 -3.00 -21.58
C GLY A 73 6.11 -2.01 -22.07
N VAL A 74 6.47 -2.07 -23.36
CA VAL A 74 7.42 -1.13 -23.98
C VAL A 74 6.85 0.28 -24.00
N LEU A 75 5.58 0.45 -24.41
CA LEU A 75 4.89 1.72 -24.41
C LEU A 75 4.86 2.33 -22.99
N ARG A 76 4.50 1.52 -22.00
CA ARG A 76 4.45 1.94 -20.60
C ARG A 76 5.80 2.41 -20.08
N SER A 77 6.85 1.61 -20.30
CA SER A 77 8.21 1.94 -19.87
C SER A 77 8.73 3.18 -20.58
N GLY A 78 8.45 3.31 -21.89
CA GLY A 78 8.87 4.46 -22.67
C GLY A 78 8.11 5.75 -22.36
N MET A 79 6.92 5.67 -21.75
CA MET A 79 6.15 6.83 -21.28
C MET A 79 6.50 7.26 -19.85
N TYR A 80 7.47 6.60 -19.21
CA TYR A 80 7.97 7.01 -17.91
C TYR A 80 8.57 8.42 -17.95
N GLN A 81 8.17 9.24 -17.00
CA GLN A 81 8.76 10.56 -16.75
C GLN A 81 9.41 10.59 -15.37
N PRO A 82 10.71 10.95 -15.27
CA PRO A 82 11.40 11.05 -13.99
C PRO A 82 10.66 11.93 -12.98
N GLY A 83 10.40 11.40 -11.79
CA GLY A 83 9.72 12.12 -10.71
C GLY A 83 8.20 12.26 -10.88
N VAL A 84 7.62 11.79 -11.98
CA VAL A 84 6.16 11.73 -12.17
C VAL A 84 5.69 10.27 -12.20
N GLY A 85 6.49 9.38 -12.79
CA GLY A 85 6.15 7.97 -12.98
C GLY A 85 5.61 7.67 -14.38
N THR A 86 4.88 6.57 -14.49
CA THR A 86 4.14 6.16 -15.69
C THR A 86 2.72 5.76 -15.30
N TRP A 87 1.89 5.49 -16.31
CA TRP A 87 0.51 5.03 -16.11
C TRP A 87 0.46 3.57 -15.62
N LEU A 88 -0.58 3.25 -14.84
CA LEU A 88 -0.81 1.89 -14.32
C LEU A 88 -1.91 1.15 -15.08
N ALA A 89 -2.77 1.86 -15.82
CA ALA A 89 -3.76 1.25 -16.70
C ALA A 89 -3.95 2.04 -17.99
N ALA A 90 -4.25 1.32 -19.06
CA ALA A 90 -4.58 1.89 -20.35
C ALA A 90 -5.69 1.09 -21.03
N ILE A 91 -6.52 1.79 -21.79
CA ILE A 91 -7.60 1.25 -22.60
C ILE A 91 -7.34 1.67 -24.04
N LEU A 92 -7.24 0.70 -24.94
CA LEU A 92 -6.99 0.95 -26.35
C LEU A 92 -8.12 0.34 -27.17
N VAL A 93 -8.70 1.14 -28.06
CA VAL A 93 -9.78 0.72 -28.95
C VAL A 93 -9.34 0.88 -30.39
N PHE A 94 -9.44 -0.20 -31.16
CA PHE A 94 -9.11 -0.25 -32.57
C PHE A 94 -10.36 -0.57 -33.38
N ALA A 95 -10.53 0.12 -34.51
CA ALA A 95 -11.55 -0.15 -35.51
C ALA A 95 -10.94 -0.03 -36.92
N PRO A 96 -11.39 -0.82 -37.91
CA PRO A 96 -10.84 -0.76 -39.26
C PRO A 96 -11.03 0.64 -39.87
N GLY A 97 -9.95 1.20 -40.45
CA GLY A 97 -9.99 2.51 -41.13
C GLY A 97 -10.14 3.73 -40.20
N GLN A 98 -10.09 3.54 -38.89
CA GLN A 98 -10.13 4.62 -37.90
C GLN A 98 -8.80 4.71 -37.15
N PRO A 99 -8.39 5.92 -36.72
CA PRO A 99 -7.27 6.05 -35.79
C PRO A 99 -7.61 5.33 -34.47
N PRO A 100 -6.61 4.76 -33.79
CA PRO A 100 -6.82 4.13 -32.49
C PRO A 100 -7.21 5.17 -31.43
N ASP A 101 -8.18 4.82 -30.60
CA ASP A 101 -8.53 5.58 -29.40
C ASP A 101 -7.76 4.99 -28.21
N VAL A 102 -7.05 5.85 -27.48
CA VAL A 102 -6.13 5.44 -26.42
C VAL A 102 -6.38 6.32 -25.19
N GLU A 103 -6.80 5.68 -24.11
CA GLU A 103 -7.01 6.31 -22.82
C GLU A 103 -5.99 5.75 -21.83
N PHE A 104 -5.13 6.63 -21.29
CA PHE A 104 -4.31 6.31 -20.13
C PHE A 104 -5.09 6.71 -18.88
N VAL A 105 -5.46 5.72 -18.08
CA VAL A 105 -6.24 5.96 -16.87
C VAL A 105 -5.44 6.85 -15.93
N ARG A 106 -6.10 7.88 -15.40
CA ARG A 106 -5.44 8.86 -14.54
C ARG A 106 -4.85 8.19 -13.29
N PRO A 107 -3.65 8.60 -12.82
CA PRO A 107 -2.99 7.96 -11.69
C PRO A 107 -3.77 8.01 -10.37
N ASP A 108 -4.66 8.99 -10.17
CA ASP A 108 -5.50 9.12 -8.97
C ASP A 108 -6.53 7.98 -8.80
N LEU A 109 -6.78 7.21 -9.85
CA LEU A 109 -7.71 6.09 -9.84
C LEU A 109 -6.96 4.76 -9.73
N GLU A 110 -7.28 3.96 -8.72
CA GLU A 110 -6.73 2.60 -8.59
C GLU A 110 -7.25 1.73 -9.75
N PRO A 111 -6.36 1.08 -10.52
CA PRO A 111 -6.81 0.17 -11.57
C PRO A 111 -7.59 -1.03 -11.00
N PRO A 112 -8.66 -1.46 -11.68
CA PRO A 112 -9.42 -2.64 -11.25
C PRO A 112 -8.67 -3.92 -11.62
N PHE A 113 -7.72 -4.34 -10.79
CA PHE A 113 -7.01 -5.61 -10.95
C PHE A 113 -7.96 -6.80 -10.66
N ARG A 114 -7.95 -7.83 -11.51
CA ARG A 114 -8.69 -9.08 -11.24
C ARG A 114 -8.11 -9.80 -10.04
N ARG A 115 -6.79 -9.82 -9.93
CA ARG A 115 -6.07 -10.33 -8.75
C ARG A 115 -5.27 -9.18 -8.16
N GLN A 116 -5.63 -8.77 -6.96
CA GLN A 116 -4.93 -7.69 -6.26
C GLN A 116 -3.43 -8.02 -6.16
N PRO A 117 -2.54 -7.15 -6.67
CA PRO A 117 -1.11 -7.31 -6.45
C PRO A 117 -0.79 -7.25 -4.95
N PRO A 118 0.19 -8.02 -4.45
CA PRO A 118 0.66 -7.88 -3.07
C PRO A 118 1.37 -6.52 -2.89
N PRO A 119 1.55 -6.03 -1.64
CA PRO A 119 2.23 -4.76 -1.38
C PRO A 119 3.60 -4.62 -2.06
N LEU A 120 4.38 -5.71 -2.09
CA LEU A 120 5.68 -5.76 -2.78
C LEU A 120 5.56 -5.39 -4.28
N GLY A 121 4.45 -5.71 -4.95
CA GLY A 121 4.22 -5.34 -6.34
C GLY A 121 4.10 -3.83 -6.55
N PHE A 122 3.48 -3.13 -5.59
CA PHE A 122 3.38 -1.66 -5.60
C PHE A 122 4.68 -0.97 -5.14
N GLN A 123 5.47 -1.63 -4.29
CA GLN A 123 6.82 -1.14 -3.97
C GLN A 123 7.75 -1.27 -5.19
N ASP A 124 7.70 -2.41 -5.89
CA ASP A 124 8.41 -2.61 -7.15
C ASP A 124 7.98 -1.59 -8.21
N GLU A 125 6.70 -1.24 -8.26
CA GLU A 125 6.19 -0.17 -9.13
C GLU A 125 6.92 1.15 -8.90
N LEU A 126 7.01 1.59 -7.65
CA LEU A 126 7.67 2.84 -7.28
C LEU A 126 9.19 2.76 -7.42
N ARG A 127 9.76 1.57 -7.35
CA ARG A 127 11.20 1.33 -7.62
C ARG A 127 11.52 1.39 -9.11
N PHE A 128 10.68 0.81 -9.97
CA PHE A 128 10.90 0.79 -11.42
C PHE A 128 10.53 2.11 -12.09
N PHE A 129 9.48 2.78 -11.58
CA PHE A 129 9.01 4.07 -12.06
C PHE A 129 8.95 5.09 -10.92
N PRO A 130 10.11 5.56 -10.42
CA PRO A 130 10.19 6.52 -9.33
C PRO A 130 9.35 7.77 -9.57
N ARG A 131 8.63 8.17 -8.53
CA ARG A 131 7.78 9.36 -8.51
C ARG A 131 8.23 10.23 -7.35
N ALA A 132 8.22 11.54 -7.56
CA ALA A 132 8.30 12.49 -6.46
C ALA A 132 7.09 12.28 -5.56
N ASP A 133 7.25 12.54 -4.28
CA ASP A 133 6.25 12.27 -3.25
C ASP A 133 4.87 12.82 -3.66
N GLN A 134 4.79 14.09 -4.07
CA GLN A 134 3.56 14.74 -4.55
C GLN A 134 2.85 14.04 -5.74
N HIS A 135 3.54 13.21 -6.51
CA HIS A 135 3.00 12.46 -7.65
C HIS A 135 2.69 11.00 -7.31
N ILE A 136 2.82 10.59 -6.04
CA ILE A 136 2.35 9.28 -5.57
C ILE A 136 0.91 9.44 -5.07
N PRO A 137 -0.09 8.88 -5.78
CA PRO A 137 -1.49 8.91 -5.35
C PRO A 137 -1.68 8.24 -3.99
N ALA A 138 -2.65 8.72 -3.20
CA ALA A 138 -2.93 8.21 -1.86
C ALA A 138 -3.17 6.69 -1.83
N TRP A 139 -4.00 6.17 -2.75
CA TRP A 139 -4.26 4.73 -2.85
C TRP A 139 -2.96 3.94 -3.11
N LEU A 140 -2.05 4.47 -3.95
CA LEU A 140 -0.81 3.78 -4.28
C LEU A 140 0.14 3.76 -3.08
N ARG A 141 0.18 4.85 -2.29
CA ARG A 141 0.92 4.87 -1.01
C ARG A 141 0.39 3.83 -0.06
N GLU A 142 -0.93 3.74 0.09
CA GLU A 142 -1.57 2.75 0.96
C GLU A 142 -1.21 1.33 0.51
N ARG A 143 -1.38 1.04 -0.78
CA ARG A 143 -1.07 -0.27 -1.36
C ARG A 143 0.39 -0.65 -1.27
N ALA A 144 1.31 0.32 -1.40
CA ALA A 144 2.75 0.11 -1.25
C ALA A 144 3.22 0.04 0.21
N GLY A 145 2.34 0.30 1.19
CA GLY A 145 2.72 0.40 2.59
C GLY A 145 3.54 1.64 2.92
N LEU A 146 3.50 2.67 2.06
CA LEU A 146 4.20 3.94 2.22
C LEU A 146 3.36 5.02 2.90
N THR A 147 2.10 4.74 3.21
CA THR A 147 1.31 5.65 4.04
C THR A 147 1.89 5.57 5.45
N PRO A 148 2.55 6.64 5.97
CA PRO A 148 2.68 6.75 7.41
C PRO A 148 1.26 6.72 7.93
N PRO A 149 0.93 5.83 8.86
CA PRO A 149 -0.43 5.81 9.32
C PRO A 149 -0.72 7.15 10.01
N VAL A 150 -1.95 7.64 9.81
CA VAL A 150 -2.53 8.94 10.22
C VAL A 150 -2.46 10.07 9.14
N PRO A 151 -3.63 10.57 8.68
CA PRO A 151 -3.76 11.67 7.71
C PRO A 151 -3.27 13.06 8.16
N ASP A 152 -2.97 13.26 9.46
CA ASP A 152 -2.71 14.60 10.04
C ASP A 152 -1.29 14.79 10.61
N GLY A 153 -0.35 13.87 10.36
CA GLY A 153 1.06 14.04 10.75
C GLY A 153 1.34 13.97 12.26
N GLU A 154 0.33 13.72 13.10
CA GLU A 154 0.49 13.56 14.54
C GLU A 154 0.56 12.08 14.93
N ILE A 155 1.66 11.68 15.57
CA ILE A 155 1.81 10.34 16.13
C ILE A 155 0.93 10.22 17.37
N ARG A 156 0.03 9.24 17.36
CA ARG A 156 -0.87 8.96 18.49
C ARG A 156 -0.17 8.05 19.51
N THR A 157 -0.41 8.30 20.79
CA THR A 157 0.05 7.41 21.86
C THR A 157 -1.16 6.80 22.56
N PRO A 158 -1.23 5.47 22.77
CA PRO A 158 -2.38 4.84 23.39
C PRO A 158 -2.42 5.10 24.89
N ARG A 159 -3.63 5.21 25.41
CA ARG A 159 -3.85 5.24 26.86
C ARG A 159 -3.58 3.86 27.42
N ILE A 160 -2.63 3.76 28.37
CA ILE A 160 -2.38 2.52 29.11
C ILE A 160 -3.57 2.22 30.05
N TYR A 161 -4.12 3.27 30.67
CA TYR A 161 -5.27 3.22 31.57
C TYR A 161 -6.33 4.25 31.17
N ASP A 162 -7.60 4.03 31.53
CA ASP A 162 -8.67 5.00 31.28
C ASP A 162 -8.80 6.06 32.39
N GLY A 163 -8.12 5.83 33.51
CA GLY A 163 -8.06 6.75 34.63
C GLY A 163 -7.41 6.10 35.85
N LEU A 164 -7.47 6.81 36.97
CA LEU A 164 -7.08 6.31 38.29
C LEU A 164 -8.29 6.38 39.22
N ASP A 165 -8.39 5.45 40.17
CA ASP A 165 -9.39 5.53 41.23
C ASP A 165 -8.95 6.46 42.38
N ALA A 166 -9.80 6.60 43.41
CA ALA A 166 -9.51 7.45 44.56
C ALA A 166 -8.27 7.00 45.38
N ALA A 167 -7.82 5.76 45.21
CA ALA A 167 -6.61 5.21 45.83
C ALA A 167 -5.38 5.29 44.90
N GLY A 168 -5.53 5.88 43.69
CA GLY A 168 -4.46 5.98 42.70
C GLY A 168 -4.22 4.69 41.90
N LYS A 169 -5.11 3.69 41.99
CA LYS A 169 -4.99 2.45 41.24
C LYS A 169 -5.50 2.62 39.80
N PRO A 170 -4.84 2.00 38.80
CA PRO A 170 -5.30 2.05 37.42
C PRO A 170 -6.72 1.53 37.22
N LEU A 171 -7.53 2.30 36.51
CA LEU A 171 -8.86 1.91 36.06
C LEU A 171 -8.85 1.63 34.55
N VAL A 172 -9.43 0.49 34.18
CA VAL A 172 -9.64 0.09 32.78
C VAL A 172 -11.13 -0.20 32.58
N ARG A 173 -11.78 0.57 31.72
CA ARG A 173 -13.20 0.48 31.37
C ARG A 173 -13.34 0.33 29.86
N ARG A 174 -12.84 -0.79 29.35
CA ARG A 174 -12.83 -1.13 27.92
C ARG A 174 -13.51 -2.47 27.66
N PRO A 175 -14.08 -2.68 26.48
CA PRO A 175 -14.55 -4.00 26.07
C PRO A 175 -13.40 -5.01 26.09
N ALA A 176 -13.63 -6.19 26.68
CA ALA A 176 -12.67 -7.27 26.62
C ALA A 176 -12.47 -7.75 25.17
N LEU A 177 -11.22 -8.11 24.84
CA LEU A 177 -10.93 -8.76 23.57
C LEU A 177 -11.26 -10.24 23.67
N VAL A 178 -11.77 -10.82 22.58
CA VAL A 178 -11.87 -12.29 22.49
C VAL A 178 -10.46 -12.89 22.45
N PRO A 179 -10.20 -14.08 23.03
CA PRO A 179 -8.85 -14.62 23.17
C PRO A 179 -8.05 -14.68 21.86
N ALA A 180 -8.68 -15.16 20.78
CA ALA A 180 -8.06 -15.24 19.46
C ALA A 180 -7.71 -13.86 18.87
N GLU A 181 -8.46 -12.81 19.22
CA GLU A 181 -8.14 -11.44 18.82
C GLU A 181 -7.01 -10.88 19.68
N ALA A 182 -7.02 -11.13 20.99
CA ALA A 182 -5.96 -10.71 21.90
C ALA A 182 -4.59 -11.24 21.45
N GLU A 183 -4.50 -12.51 21.03
CA GLU A 183 -3.28 -13.10 20.48
C GLU A 183 -2.78 -12.35 19.23
N ARG A 184 -3.68 -12.01 18.30
CA ARG A 184 -3.33 -11.27 17.09
C ARG A 184 -2.93 -9.83 17.37
N VAL A 185 -3.57 -9.18 18.34
CA VAL A 185 -3.19 -7.85 18.80
C VAL A 185 -1.80 -7.89 19.44
N LEU A 186 -1.52 -8.86 20.30
CA LEU A 186 -0.19 -9.06 20.89
C LEU A 186 0.88 -9.26 19.81
N ALA A 187 0.63 -10.14 18.84
CA ALA A 187 1.56 -10.38 17.74
C ALA A 187 1.86 -9.11 16.94
N TYR A 188 0.84 -8.27 16.69
CA TYR A 188 1.04 -6.97 16.05
C TYR A 188 1.93 -6.04 16.89
N LEU A 189 1.62 -5.90 18.18
CA LEU A 189 2.36 -5.01 19.09
C LEU A 189 3.83 -5.43 19.24
N ASP A 190 4.11 -6.74 19.27
CA ASP A 190 5.46 -7.30 19.40
C ASP A 190 6.26 -7.28 18.08
N ALA A 191 5.59 -7.30 16.92
CA ALA A 191 6.25 -7.32 15.62
C ALA A 191 6.70 -5.92 15.13
N ALA A 192 6.07 -4.85 15.61
CA ALA A 192 6.35 -3.50 15.13
C ALA A 192 7.77 -3.01 15.48
N PRO A 193 8.43 -2.21 14.62
CA PRO A 193 9.79 -1.71 14.88
C PRO A 193 9.96 -0.98 16.21
N VAL A 194 11.10 -1.21 16.87
CA VAL A 194 11.49 -0.54 18.12
C VAL A 194 12.07 0.84 17.81
N ILE A 195 11.60 1.87 18.53
CA ILE A 195 12.10 3.26 18.43
C ILE A 195 12.89 3.70 19.66
N LEU A 196 12.63 3.09 20.81
CA LEU A 196 13.40 3.31 22.03
C LEU A 196 13.68 1.96 22.69
N ALA A 197 14.94 1.54 22.65
CA ALA A 197 15.40 0.28 23.21
C ALA A 197 15.95 0.50 24.63
N SER A 198 15.06 0.60 25.62
CA SER A 198 15.47 0.53 27.03
C SER A 198 15.56 -0.93 27.49
N ARG A 199 16.58 -1.24 28.29
CA ARG A 199 16.71 -2.53 28.99
C ARG A 199 16.15 -2.50 30.41
N SER A 200 15.73 -1.33 30.89
CA SER A 200 15.15 -1.17 32.22
C SER A 200 13.67 -1.54 32.20
N ASN A 201 13.16 -2.06 33.32
CA ASN A 201 11.73 -2.22 33.53
C ASN A 201 11.24 -1.25 34.61
N GLY A 202 9.93 -1.03 34.62
CA GLY A 202 9.21 -0.29 35.64
C GLY A 202 8.35 -1.21 36.52
N PRO A 203 7.72 -0.63 37.55
CA PRO A 203 6.80 -1.37 38.42
C PRO A 203 5.50 -1.72 37.70
N ASP A 204 4.97 -2.90 38.02
CA ASP A 204 3.66 -3.36 37.56
C ASP A 204 2.55 -2.73 38.39
N ALA A 205 1.67 -1.97 37.73
CA ALA A 205 0.61 -1.23 38.40
C ALA A 205 -0.57 -2.12 38.85
N PHE A 206 -0.65 -3.37 38.37
CA PHE A 206 -1.66 -4.35 38.78
C PHE A 206 -1.10 -5.41 39.75
N ALA A 207 0.22 -5.56 39.84
CA ALA A 207 0.92 -6.44 40.78
C ALA A 207 2.00 -5.67 41.56
N PRO A 208 1.67 -5.05 42.71
CA PRO A 208 2.57 -4.16 43.45
C PRO A 208 3.87 -4.80 43.95
N ASP A 209 3.90 -6.14 44.05
CA ASP A 209 5.08 -6.93 44.40
C ASP A 209 6.10 -7.04 43.25
N ARG A 210 5.68 -6.75 42.01
CA ARG A 210 6.53 -6.79 40.81
C ARG A 210 7.07 -5.40 40.49
N THR A 211 8.16 -5.01 41.13
CA THR A 211 8.73 -3.65 41.02
C THR A 211 9.59 -3.39 39.77
N ASP A 212 9.97 -4.44 39.03
CA ASP A 212 10.89 -4.38 37.86
C ASP A 212 10.44 -5.35 36.76
N ALA A 213 9.20 -5.19 36.26
CA ALA A 213 8.57 -6.14 35.35
C ALA A 213 8.06 -5.54 34.03
N VAL A 214 7.68 -4.26 34.02
CA VAL A 214 7.04 -3.62 32.86
C VAL A 214 8.11 -3.04 31.92
N PRO A 215 8.24 -3.52 30.67
CA PRO A 215 9.29 -3.03 29.78
C PRO A 215 9.14 -1.54 29.44
N MET A 216 10.24 -0.78 29.61
CA MET A 216 10.31 0.66 29.31
C MET A 216 10.80 0.95 27.88
N ASN A 217 10.56 0.03 26.95
CA ASN A 217 10.85 0.22 25.53
C ASN A 217 9.64 0.82 24.80
N PHE A 218 9.87 1.36 23.60
CA PHE A 218 8.80 1.86 22.74
C PHE A 218 8.90 1.30 21.34
N ARG A 219 7.75 1.09 20.72
CA ARG A 219 7.59 0.62 19.34
C ARG A 219 6.66 1.54 18.57
N THR A 220 6.75 1.49 17.24
CA THR A 220 5.88 2.25 16.35
C THR A 220 5.52 1.50 15.09
N ASP A 221 4.34 1.79 14.53
CA ASP A 221 3.97 1.44 13.15
C ASP A 221 3.97 2.65 12.20
N GLY A 222 4.43 3.81 12.70
CA GLY A 222 4.45 5.09 12.00
C GLY A 222 3.21 5.96 12.22
N ALA A 223 2.17 5.47 12.91
CA ALA A 223 0.98 6.22 13.34
C ALA A 223 0.90 6.29 14.83
N TRP A 224 1.13 5.13 15.43
CA TRP A 224 1.03 4.93 16.84
C TRP A 224 2.40 4.64 17.37
N ALA A 225 2.79 5.36 18.43
CA ALA A 225 3.90 4.98 19.27
C ALA A 225 3.33 4.40 20.56
N TRP A 226 3.81 3.22 20.99
CA TRP A 226 3.33 2.60 22.22
C TRP A 226 4.46 2.08 23.09
N PRO A 227 4.33 2.21 24.42
CA PRO A 227 5.27 1.60 25.35
C PRO A 227 5.08 0.08 25.41
N GLY A 228 6.15 -0.64 25.77
CA GLY A 228 6.14 -2.09 26.01
C GLY A 228 5.10 -2.52 27.06
N ALA A 229 4.72 -1.60 27.95
CA ALA A 229 3.63 -1.76 28.90
C ALA A 229 2.31 -2.23 28.26
N VAL A 230 1.97 -1.78 27.05
CA VAL A 230 0.69 -2.15 26.40
C VAL A 230 0.63 -3.64 26.11
N ALA A 231 1.69 -4.19 25.50
CA ALA A 231 1.77 -5.63 25.23
C ALA A 231 1.93 -6.44 26.53
N TYR A 232 2.69 -5.92 27.50
CA TYR A 232 2.84 -6.54 28.81
C TYR A 232 1.50 -6.72 29.53
N TYR A 233 0.71 -5.66 29.69
CA TYR A 233 -0.54 -5.71 30.43
C TYR A 233 -1.62 -6.53 29.72
N LEU A 234 -1.66 -6.53 28.39
CA LEU A 234 -2.54 -7.43 27.65
C LEU A 234 -2.16 -8.91 27.88
N ARG A 235 -0.86 -9.23 27.90
CA ARG A 235 -0.36 -10.60 28.07
C ARG A 235 -0.52 -11.11 29.49
N GLU A 236 -0.08 -10.34 30.47
CA GLU A 236 0.00 -10.76 31.88
C GLU A 236 -1.33 -10.60 32.62
N HIS A 237 -2.07 -9.53 32.32
CA HIS A 237 -3.27 -9.14 33.08
C HIS A 237 -4.55 -9.16 32.25
N GLY A 238 -4.48 -9.52 30.96
CA GLY A 238 -5.63 -9.52 30.07
C GLY A 238 -6.23 -8.13 29.83
N VAL A 239 -5.46 -7.07 30.12
CA VAL A 239 -5.93 -5.68 30.02
C VAL A 239 -6.06 -5.29 28.54
N PRO A 240 -7.27 -4.93 28.06
CA PRO A 240 -7.45 -4.50 26.67
C PRO A 240 -6.69 -3.20 26.36
N PRO A 241 -5.93 -3.12 25.24
CA PRO A 241 -5.34 -1.88 24.77
C PRO A 241 -6.39 -0.81 24.45
N ASP A 242 -5.93 0.42 24.19
CA ASP A 242 -6.81 1.53 23.82
C ASP A 242 -7.72 1.13 22.65
N PRO A 243 -9.07 1.28 22.74
CA PRO A 243 -9.98 0.85 21.68
C PRO A 243 -9.65 1.45 20.30
N ASP A 244 -9.12 2.67 20.26
CA ASP A 244 -8.72 3.32 19.02
C ASP A 244 -7.48 2.65 18.41
N LEU A 245 -6.53 2.24 19.24
CA LEU A 245 -5.38 1.45 18.81
C LEU A 245 -5.85 0.08 18.29
N VAL A 246 -6.76 -0.59 19.00
CA VAL A 246 -7.32 -1.87 18.55
C VAL A 246 -8.05 -1.72 17.21
N ALA A 247 -8.85 -0.67 17.04
CA ALA A 247 -9.52 -0.37 15.78
C ALA A 247 -8.53 -0.14 14.63
N HIS A 248 -7.43 0.57 14.90
CA HIS A 248 -6.34 0.77 13.97
C HIS A 248 -5.65 -0.55 13.57
N ILE A 249 -5.33 -1.40 14.55
CA ILE A 249 -4.73 -2.73 14.32
C ILE A 249 -5.67 -3.61 13.46
N ARG A 250 -6.98 -3.57 13.73
CA ARG A 250 -8.00 -4.25 12.92
C ARG A 250 -8.01 -3.75 11.48
N ALA A 251 -7.96 -2.43 11.27
CA ALA A 251 -7.90 -1.83 9.94
C ALA A 251 -6.66 -2.29 9.16
N ARG A 252 -5.53 -2.51 9.85
CA ARG A 252 -4.31 -3.10 9.28
C ARG A 252 -4.32 -4.63 9.18
N ARG A 253 -5.45 -5.26 9.44
CA ARG A 253 -5.62 -6.72 9.41
C ARG A 253 -4.62 -7.47 10.30
N PHE A 254 -4.20 -6.84 11.40
CA PHE A 254 -3.26 -7.39 12.38
C PHE A 254 -1.88 -7.70 11.80
N THR A 255 -1.45 -6.94 10.77
CA THR A 255 -0.12 -7.04 10.19
C THR A 255 0.68 -5.77 10.46
N ALA A 256 1.66 -5.85 11.35
CA ALA A 256 2.57 -4.73 11.62
C ALA A 256 3.52 -4.50 10.43
N PRO A 257 3.94 -3.26 10.15
CA PRO A 257 4.96 -3.00 9.16
C PRO A 257 6.29 -3.60 9.59
N ALA A 258 7.05 -4.19 8.65
CA ALA A 258 8.38 -4.72 8.95
C ALA A 258 9.41 -3.60 9.19
N GLU A 259 9.21 -2.46 8.52
CA GLU A 259 10.05 -1.27 8.64
C GLU A 259 9.16 -0.02 8.66
N VAL A 260 9.62 1.00 9.38
CA VAL A 260 9.02 2.33 9.41
C VAL A 260 10.09 3.32 8.94
N PRO A 261 9.79 4.25 8.02
CA PRO A 261 10.77 5.24 7.56
C PRO A 261 11.35 6.06 8.71
N GLU A 262 12.64 6.42 8.65
CA GLU A 262 13.32 7.19 9.70
C GLU A 262 12.58 8.49 10.09
N PRO A 263 12.07 9.33 9.16
CA PRO A 263 11.32 10.52 9.55
C PRO A 263 10.07 10.23 10.40
N ALA A 264 9.41 9.09 10.16
CA ALA A 264 8.26 8.67 10.95
C ALA A 264 8.66 8.11 12.31
N LYS A 265 9.85 7.48 12.42
CA LYS A 265 10.42 7.09 13.71
C LYS A 265 10.82 8.30 14.55
N ASP A 266 11.42 9.32 13.93
CA ASP A 266 11.81 10.56 14.60
C ASP A 266 10.59 11.29 15.16
N LEU A 267 9.52 11.43 14.36
CA LEU A 267 8.25 11.97 14.83
C LEU A 267 7.66 11.16 15.98
N ALA A 268 7.76 9.82 15.90
CA ALA A 268 7.26 8.94 16.94
C ALA A 268 8.06 9.06 18.23
N LEU A 269 9.38 9.23 18.12
CA LEU A 269 10.26 9.46 19.27
C LEU A 269 9.96 10.82 19.92
N ALA A 270 9.84 11.89 19.14
CA ALA A 270 9.48 13.23 19.61
C ALA A 270 8.14 13.23 20.37
N ALA A 271 7.13 12.52 19.84
CA ALA A 271 5.82 12.39 20.46
C ALA A 271 5.84 11.71 21.84
N ILE A 272 6.78 10.79 22.09
CA ILE A 272 6.88 10.07 23.37
C ILE A 272 7.83 10.73 24.38
N THR A 273 8.80 11.53 23.93
CA THR A 273 9.72 12.28 24.81
C THR A 273 9.17 13.64 25.23
N GLY A 274 8.11 14.13 24.57
CA GLY A 274 7.53 15.45 24.83
C GLY A 274 8.36 16.60 24.26
N GLU A 275 9.37 16.31 23.43
CA GLU A 275 10.07 17.31 22.64
C GLU A 275 9.20 17.65 21.43
N GLN A 276 8.54 18.81 21.43
CA GLN A 276 7.95 19.33 20.21
C GLN A 276 9.07 19.66 19.21
N PRO A 277 8.89 19.37 17.91
CA PRO A 277 9.85 19.75 16.88
C PRO A 277 10.01 21.27 16.75
#